data_AF-A0A0E3BF69-F1
#
_entry.id   AF-A0A0E3BF69-F1
#
_cell.length_a   1.000
_cell.length_b   1.000
_cell.length_c   1.000
_cell.angle_alpha   90.00
_cell.angle_beta   90.00
_cell.angle_gamma   90.00
#
_symmetry.space_group_name_H-M   'P 1'
#
loop_
_entity.id
_entity.type
_entity.pdbx_description
1 polymer ?
#
loop_
_entity_poly.entity_id
_entity_poly.type
_entity_poly.pdbx_seq_one_letter_code
_entity_poly.pdbx_strand_id
1 'polypeptide(L)' 'MKKTHAIELLGGTPKKAAAAMGYRSIQAVYLWPEELPQATADRVRGVLSRIADEKAADAQLPQESAHG' A
#
# COMPACT_ATOMS: atom_id res chain seq x y z
N MET A 1 5.47 14.23 -3.33
CA MET A 1 5.20 13.35 -2.16
C MET A 1 6.54 12.88 -1.62
N LYS A 2 6.77 12.86 -0.29
CA LYS A 2 8.03 12.38 0.28
C LYS A 2 8.06 10.85 0.34
N LYS A 3 9.22 10.25 0.06
CA LYS A 3 9.47 8.80 0.09
C LYS A 3 9.06 8.15 1.40
N THR A 4 9.48 8.73 2.52
CA THR A 4 9.17 8.24 3.88
C THR A 4 7.66 8.16 4.09
N HIS A 5 6.93 9.21 3.72
CA HIS A 5 5.48 9.25 3.82
C HIS A 5 4.80 8.19 2.93
N ALA A 6 5.33 7.91 1.74
CA ALA A 6 4.80 6.83 0.90
C ALA A 6 5.00 5.46 1.53
N ILE A 7 6.16 5.21 2.13
CA ILE A 7 6.45 3.94 2.81
C ILE A 7 5.53 3.75 4.01
N GLU A 8 5.29 4.80 4.80
CA GLU A 8 4.35 4.81 5.92
C GLU A 8 2.95 4.36 5.48
N LEU A 9 2.42 5.01 4.43
CA LEU A 9 1.08 4.71 3.91
C LEU A 9 0.97 3.30 3.33
N LEU A 10 2.03 2.78 2.69
CA LEU A 10 2.05 1.44 2.10
C LEU A 10 2.39 0.33 3.10
N GLY A 11 2.26 0.60 4.41
CA GLY A 11 2.38 -0.40 5.47
C GLY A 11 3.57 -0.21 6.41
N GLY A 12 4.24 0.95 6.39
CA GLY A 12 5.25 1.34 7.39
C GLY A 12 6.67 0.82 7.15
N THR A 13 6.89 -0.05 6.15
CA THR A 13 8.24 -0.61 5.88
C THR A 13 8.52 -0.71 4.39
N PRO A 14 9.79 -0.59 3.95
CA PRO A 14 10.16 -0.71 2.54
C PRO A 14 9.73 -2.05 1.92
N LYS A 15 9.76 -3.13 2.71
CA LYS A 15 9.32 -4.47 2.29
C LYS A 15 7.82 -4.49 1.96
N LYS A 16 6.99 -3.95 2.86
CA LYS A 16 5.54 -3.86 2.65
C LYS A 16 5.21 -2.92 1.50
N ALA A 17 5.91 -1.78 1.40
CA ALA A 17 5.78 -0.87 0.29
C ALA A 17 6.12 -1.52 -1.05
N ALA A 18 7.19 -2.32 -1.12
CA ALA A 18 7.55 -3.05 -2.32
C ALA A 18 6.48 -4.07 -2.73
N ALA A 19 5.96 -4.82 -1.76
CA ALA A 19 4.90 -5.79 -1.98
C ALA A 19 3.60 -5.11 -2.46
N ALA A 20 3.17 -4.04 -1.80
CA ALA A 20 1.99 -3.25 -2.17
C ALA A 20 2.10 -2.66 -3.59
N MET A 21 3.30 -2.19 -3.95
CA MET A 21 3.58 -1.66 -5.29
C MET A 21 3.74 -2.75 -6.37
N GLY A 22 3.75 -4.03 -5.99
CA GLY A 22 3.99 -5.14 -6.93
C GLY A 22 5.44 -5.26 -7.40
N TYR A 23 6.40 -4.68 -6.68
CA TYR A 23 7.81 -4.83 -7.01
C TYR A 23 8.34 -6.21 -6.60
N ARG A 24 9.16 -6.81 -7.48
CA ARG A 24 9.82 -8.09 -7.21
C ARG A 24 10.95 -7.98 -6.18
N SER A 25 11.47 -6.77 -5.94
CA SER A 25 12.59 -6.55 -5.01
C SER A 25 12.40 -5.26 -4.21
N ILE A 26 12.78 -5.33 -2.94
CA ILE A 26 12.76 -4.20 -1.99
C ILE A 26 13.70 -3.08 -2.46
N GLN A 27 14.75 -3.42 -3.22
CA GLN A 27 15.70 -2.46 -3.78
C GLN A 27 15.01 -1.35 -4.59
N ALA A 28 13.91 -1.66 -5.29
CA ALA A 28 13.15 -0.68 -6.05
C ALA A 28 12.62 0.49 -5.18
N VAL A 29 12.26 0.22 -3.92
CA VAL A 29 11.81 1.25 -2.96
C VAL A 29 13.01 2.05 -2.41
N TYR A 30 14.16 1.41 -2.22
CA TYR A 30 15.38 2.11 -1.81
C TYR A 30 15.89 3.07 -2.88
N LEU A 31 15.73 2.74 -4.16
CA LEU A 31 16.06 3.60 -5.30
C LEU A 31 15.13 4.80 -5.48
N TRP A 32 14.01 4.88 -4.74
CA TRP A 32 13.17 6.06 -4.81
C TRP A 32 13.92 7.31 -4.33
N PRO A 33 13.83 8.43 -5.08
CA PRO A 33 14.32 9.73 -4.62
C PRO A 33 13.54 10.17 -3.38
N GLU A 34 14.12 11.08 -2.58
CA GLU A 34 13.44 11.63 -1.39
C GLU A 34 12.09 12.27 -1.73
N GLU A 35 12.04 12.99 -2.85
CA GLU A 35 10.80 13.47 -3.46
C GLU A 35 10.41 12.60 -4.63
N LEU A 36 9.29 11.90 -4.47
CA LEU A 36 8.78 11.01 -5.50
C LEU A 36 8.32 11.82 -6.72
N PRO A 37 8.73 11.39 -7.94
CA PRO A 37 8.19 11.92 -9.17
C PRO A 37 6.67 11.75 -9.18
N GLN A 38 5.98 12.66 -9.88
CA GLN A 38 4.52 12.63 -9.97
C GLN A 38 3.98 11.26 -10.42
N ALA A 39 4.64 10.60 -11.38
CA ALA A 39 4.27 9.27 -11.84
C ALA A 39 4.34 8.20 -10.73
N THR A 40 5.35 8.24 -9.87
CA THR A 40 5.46 7.31 -8.73
C THR A 40 4.43 7.63 -7.67
N ALA A 41 4.24 8.92 -7.36
CA ALA A 41 3.24 9.35 -6.38
C ALA A 41 1.82 8.98 -6.79
N ASP A 42 1.50 9.07 -8.08
CA ASP A 42 0.21 8.67 -8.65
C ASP A 42 -0.03 7.16 -8.49
N ARG A 43 0.97 6.33 -8.83
CA ARG A 43 0.90 4.88 -8.59
C ARG A 43 0.69 4.55 -7.12
N VAL A 44 1.40 5.22 -6.21
CA VAL A 44 1.23 5.03 -4.76
C VAL A 44 -0.22 5.34 -4.37
N ARG A 45 -0.78 6.47 -4.83
CA ARG A 45 -2.19 6.81 -4.57
C ARG A 45 -3.16 5.77 -5.10
N GLY A 46 -2.96 5.30 -6.34
CA GLY A 46 -3.78 4.25 -6.94
C GLY A 46 -3.72 2.92 -6.16
N VAL A 47 -2.54 2.54 -5.67
CA VAL A 47 -2.38 1.36 -4.81
C VAL A 47 -3.07 1.57 -3.47
N LEU A 48 -2.93 2.74 -2.85
CA LEU A 48 -3.60 3.05 -1.58
C LEU A 48 -5.12 3.01 -1.70
N SER A 49 -5.69 3.47 -2.81
CA SER A 49 -7.12 3.34 -3.08
C SER A 49 -7.57 1.88 -3.12
N ARG A 50 -6.78 0.99 -3.73
CA ARG A 50 -7.09 -0.46 -3.73
C ARG A 50 -6.99 -1.07 -2.34
N ILE A 51 -5.94 -0.75 -1.58
CA ILE A 51 -5.77 -1.26 -0.21
C ILE A 51 -6.92 -0.78 0.69
N ALA A 52 -7.36 0.46 0.52
CA ALA A 52 -8.50 1.01 1.25
C ALA A 52 -9.82 0.30 0.89
N ASP A 53 -10.03 0.01 -0.39
CA ASP A 53 -11.18 -0.75 -0.88
C ASP A 53 -11.18 -2.20 -0.38
N GLU A 54 -10.04 -2.89 -0.45
CA GLU A 54 -9.87 -4.24 0.11
C GLU A 54 -10.10 -4.26 1.63
N LYS A 55 -9.61 -3.25 2.36
CA LYS A 55 -9.84 -3.13 3.81
C LYS A 55 -11.30 -2.80 4.13
N ALA A 56 -12.00 -2.10 3.24
CA ALA A 56 -13.44 -1.86 3.38
C ALA A 56 -14.24 -3.15 3.08
N ALA A 57 -13.81 -3.94 2.09
CA ALA A 57 -14.41 -5.23 1.77
C ALA A 57 -14.19 -6.28 2.87
N ASP A 58 -12.99 -6.35 3.45
CA ASP A 58 -12.67 -7.24 4.59
C ASP A 58 -13.46 -6.87 5.85
N ALA A 59 -13.71 -5.57 6.07
CA ALA A 59 -14.54 -5.10 7.18
C ALA A 59 -16.06 -5.37 7.00
N GLN A 60 -16.50 -5.85 5.82
CA GLN A 60 -17.91 -6.09 5.48
C GLN A 60 -18.30 -7.58 5.59
N LEU A 61 -17.52 -8.43 6.28
CA LEU A 61 -17.97 -9.78 6.69
C LEU A 61 -18.64 -9.69 8.08
N PRO A 62 -19.96 -9.42 8.18
CA PRO A 62 -20.68 -9.66 9.41
C PRO A 62 -20.72 -11.17 9.68
N GLN A 63 -20.49 -11.49 10.93
CA GLN A 63 -20.57 -12.81 11.51
C GLN A 63 -21.99 -13.38 11.32
N GLU A 64 -22.17 -14.33 10.40
CA GLU A 64 -23.36 -15.18 10.36
C GLU A 64 -22.93 -16.63 10.32
N SER A 65 -22.95 -17.29 11.49
CA SER A 65 -23.32 -18.70 11.70
C SER A 65 -22.86 -19.16 13.09
N ALA A 66 -23.63 -18.78 14.11
CA ALA A 66 -23.68 -19.53 15.37
C ALA A 66 -25.13 -19.53 15.86
N HIS A 67 -25.96 -20.33 15.19
CA HIS A 67 -27.23 -20.81 15.74
C HIS A 67 -27.18 -22.34 15.70
N GLY A 68 -27.32 -22.96 16.86
CA GLY A 68 -27.26 -24.40 17.10
C GLY A 68 -27.16 -24.68 18.58
#